data_AF-A0A8T1DE97-F1
#
_entry.id   AF-A0A8T1DE97-F1
#
_cell.length_a   1.000
_cell.length_b   1.000
_cell.length_c   1.000
_cell.angle_alpha   90.00
_cell.angle_beta   90.00
_cell.angle_gamma   90.00
#
_symmetry.space_group_name_H-M   'P 1'
#
loop_
_entity.id
_entity.type
_entity.pdbx_description
1 polymer ?
#
loop_
_entity_poly.entity_id
_entity_poly.type
_entity_poly.pdbx_seq_one_letter_code
_entity_poly.pdbx_strand_id
1 'polypeptide(L)'
;MFEKWFTNLCATLKKDYGPCNIHMDGASYHKRLTNPTPNKSLLKAEIQNWLTERTIYATHVIAAKFDHLVNFTPPYHPELQPAEMVWGLMKIHIAATDKELDTKVEEEFSKVTEEHWIKYYRHMQKFESE
;
A
#
# COMPACT_ATOMS: atom_id res chain seq x y z
N MET A 1 -3.35 -15.14 2.22
CA MET A 1 -1.92 -14.98 1.89
C MET A 1 -1.44 -13.57 2.22
N PHE A 2 -2.05 -12.53 1.62
CA PHE A 2 -1.68 -11.12 1.86
C PHE A 2 -1.71 -10.69 3.33
N GLU A 3 -2.80 -10.90 4.07
CA GLU A 3 -2.90 -10.43 5.47
C GLU A 3 -1.87 -11.03 6.41
N LYS A 4 -1.46 -12.28 6.16
CA LYS A 4 -0.38 -12.93 6.91
C LYS A 4 0.95 -12.24 6.62
N TRP A 5 1.24 -11.98 5.35
CA TRP A 5 2.41 -11.21 4.95
C TRP A 5 2.39 -9.79 5.53
N PHE A 6 1.26 -9.10 5.44
CA PHE A 6 1.10 -7.73 5.95
C PHE A 6 1.25 -7.66 7.46
N THR A 7 0.74 -8.66 8.20
CA THR A 7 0.95 -8.79 9.65
C THR A 7 2.44 -8.92 9.98
N ASN A 8 3.16 -9.79 9.26
CA ASN A 8 4.59 -9.96 9.47
C ASN A 8 5.37 -8.67 9.13
N LEU A 9 4.99 -7.98 8.05
CA LEU A 9 5.56 -6.68 7.70
C LEU A 9 5.37 -5.67 8.83
N CYS A 10 4.15 -5.51 9.36
CA CYS A 10 3.87 -4.60 10.47
C CYS A 10 4.69 -4.95 11.72
N ALA A 11 4.81 -6.24 12.06
CA ALA A 11 5.63 -6.66 13.19
C ALA A 11 7.11 -6.28 13.02
N THR A 12 7.67 -6.47 11.82
CA THR A 12 9.05 -6.06 11.50
C THR A 12 9.21 -4.54 11.55
N LEU A 13 8.29 -3.78 10.93
CA LEU A 13 8.34 -2.32 10.93
C LEU A 13 8.28 -1.75 12.35
N LYS A 14 7.37 -2.25 13.18
CA LYS A 14 7.29 -1.84 14.59
C LYS A 14 8.56 -2.12 15.36
N LYS A 15 9.17 -3.29 15.14
CA LYS A 15 10.40 -3.70 15.81
C LYS A 15 11.59 -2.82 15.40
N ASP A 16 11.75 -2.57 14.11
CA ASP A 16 12.97 -1.98 13.56
C ASP A 16 12.89 -0.45 13.43
N TYR A 17 11.69 0.12 13.27
CA TYR A 17 11.46 1.55 12.97
C TYR A 17 10.39 2.22 13.85
N GLY A 18 9.61 1.47 14.61
CA GLY A 18 8.52 2.02 15.44
C GLY A 18 7.23 2.28 14.65
N PRO A 19 6.36 3.21 15.09
CA PRO A 19 5.17 3.63 14.35
C PRO A 19 5.49 4.09 12.93
N CYS A 20 4.63 3.79 11.96
CA CYS A 20 4.86 4.11 10.54
C CYS A 20 3.56 4.53 9.85
N ASN A 21 3.69 5.37 8.82
CA ASN A 21 2.64 5.66 7.86
C ASN A 21 2.84 4.78 6.62
N ILE A 22 1.93 3.84 6.40
CA ILE A 22 2.00 2.87 5.31
C ILE A 22 1.06 3.31 4.19
N HIS A 23 1.61 3.55 3.00
CA HIS A 23 0.85 3.95 1.82
C HIS A 23 0.71 2.75 0.87
N MET A 24 -0.51 2.43 0.44
CA MET A 24 -0.80 1.30 -0.46
C MET A 24 -1.78 1.69 -1.57
N ASP A 25 -1.75 0.96 -2.67
CA ASP A 25 -2.70 1.11 -3.75
C ASP A 25 -4.11 0.59 -3.37
N GLY A 26 -5.08 0.89 -4.22
CA GLY A 26 -6.47 0.49 -4.03
C GLY A 26 -6.80 -0.96 -4.40
N ALA A 27 -5.83 -1.88 -4.54
CA ALA A 27 -6.10 -3.23 -4.98
C ALA A 27 -7.14 -3.94 -4.08
N SER A 28 -8.01 -4.76 -4.68
CA SER A 28 -9.15 -5.36 -3.98
C SER A 28 -8.76 -6.20 -2.76
N TYR A 29 -7.61 -6.89 -2.83
CA TYR A 29 -7.09 -7.68 -1.73
C TYR A 29 -6.43 -6.85 -0.60
N HIS A 30 -6.08 -5.58 -0.85
CA HIS A 30 -5.69 -4.63 0.20
C HIS A 30 -6.89 -4.02 0.93
N LYS A 31 -8.04 -3.98 0.23
CA LYS A 31 -9.29 -3.34 0.68
C LYS A 31 -10.38 -4.34 1.08
N ARG A 32 -10.00 -5.48 1.64
CA ARG A 32 -11.00 -6.41 2.20
C ARG A 32 -11.72 -5.73 3.37
N LEU A 33 -13.03 -5.55 3.23
CA LEU A 33 -13.90 -5.00 4.26
C LEU A 33 -13.96 -5.94 5.47
N THR A 34 -13.88 -5.37 6.67
CA THR A 34 -14.19 -6.11 7.91
C THR A 34 -15.68 -6.17 8.19
N ASN A 35 -16.45 -5.22 7.64
CA ASN A 35 -17.91 -5.21 7.66
C ASN A 35 -18.47 -5.22 6.22
N PRO A 36 -18.67 -6.41 5.61
CA PRO A 36 -19.13 -6.52 4.23
C PRO A 36 -20.57 -6.00 4.07
N THR A 37 -20.94 -5.62 2.84
CA THR A 37 -22.27 -5.09 2.53
C THR A 37 -23.39 -6.02 3.05
N PRO A 38 -24.42 -5.46 3.71
CA PRO A 38 -25.58 -6.20 4.16
C PRO A 38 -26.21 -6.98 3.01
N ASN A 39 -26.66 -8.19 3.30
CA ASN A 39 -27.46 -8.98 2.37
C ASN A 39 -28.95 -8.89 2.75
N LYS A 40 -29.82 -9.52 1.95
CA LYS A 40 -31.29 -9.45 2.14
C LYS A 40 -31.79 -10.00 3.48
N SER A 41 -30.97 -10.70 4.25
CA SER A 41 -31.30 -11.26 5.56
C SER A 41 -31.04 -10.31 6.73
N LEU A 42 -30.39 -9.15 6.52
CA LEU A 42 -30.13 -8.19 7.61
C LEU A 42 -31.37 -7.35 7.94
N LEU A 43 -31.55 -7.05 9.22
CA LEU A 43 -32.64 -6.20 9.69
C LEU A 43 -32.43 -4.75 9.26
N LYS A 44 -33.52 -3.99 9.10
CA LYS A 44 -33.49 -2.57 8.72
C LYS A 44 -32.58 -1.73 9.65
N ALA A 45 -32.62 -2.00 10.95
CA ALA A 45 -31.77 -1.30 11.93
C ALA A 45 -30.27 -1.60 11.72
N GLU A 46 -29.92 -2.84 11.37
CA GLU A 46 -28.54 -3.24 11.08
C GLU A 46 -28.04 -2.61 9.79
N ILE A 47 -28.90 -2.48 8.77
CA ILE A 47 -28.58 -1.74 7.53
C ILE A 47 -28.34 -0.25 7.84
N GLN A 48 -29.17 0.36 8.70
CA GLN A 48 -28.98 1.76 9.11
C GLN A 48 -27.67 1.95 9.87
N ASN A 49 -27.31 1.04 10.77
CA ASN A 49 -26.01 1.06 11.46
C ASN A 49 -24.86 0.92 10.45
N TRP A 50 -24.93 -0.05 9.54
CA TRP A 50 -23.93 -0.25 8.50
C TRP A 50 -23.71 1.00 7.63
N LEU A 51 -24.78 1.73 7.28
CA LEU A 51 -24.69 2.98 6.51
C LEU A 51 -23.97 4.12 7.26
N THR A 52 -23.95 4.07 8.59
CA THR A 52 -23.29 5.07 9.43
C THR A 52 -21.88 4.68 9.85
N GLU A 53 -21.51 3.40 9.71
CA GLU A 53 -20.19 2.91 10.05
C GLU A 53 -19.14 3.35 9.03
N ARG A 54 -17.98 3.79 9.51
CA ARG A 54 -16.85 4.05 8.63
C ARG A 54 -16.38 2.74 8.03
N THR A 55 -16.05 2.76 6.75
CA THR A 55 -15.41 1.64 6.07
C THR A 55 -14.08 1.31 6.75
N ILE A 56 -14.00 0.13 7.36
CA ILE A 56 -12.77 -0.39 7.95
C ILE A 56 -12.29 -1.56 7.09
N TYR A 57 -11.04 -1.47 6.63
CA TYR A 57 -10.37 -2.56 5.93
C TYR A 57 -9.54 -3.40 6.90
N ALA A 58 -9.36 -4.68 6.61
CA ALA A 58 -8.57 -5.58 7.44
C ALA A 58 -7.13 -5.07 7.65
N THR A 59 -6.57 -4.40 6.64
CA THR A 59 -5.26 -3.71 6.70
C THR A 59 -5.21 -2.65 7.80
N HIS A 60 -6.26 -1.83 7.97
CA HIS A 60 -6.32 -0.84 9.05
C HIS A 60 -6.32 -1.52 10.42
N VAL A 61 -7.10 -2.60 10.57
CA VAL A 61 -7.16 -3.34 11.84
C VAL A 61 -5.82 -3.99 12.18
N ILE A 62 -5.13 -4.56 11.19
CA ILE A 62 -3.81 -5.17 11.40
C ILE A 62 -2.79 -4.09 11.76
N ALA A 63 -2.68 -3.03 10.96
CA ALA A 63 -1.72 -1.95 11.17
C ALA A 63 -1.88 -1.27 12.54
N ALA A 64 -3.12 -1.02 12.97
CA ALA A 64 -3.42 -0.40 14.25
C ALA A 64 -2.92 -1.23 15.46
N LYS A 65 -2.86 -2.56 15.36
CA LYS A 65 -2.29 -3.41 16.42
C LYS A 65 -0.80 -3.18 16.67
N PHE A 66 -0.12 -2.57 15.71
CA PHE A 66 1.31 -2.28 15.75
C PHE A 66 1.61 -0.77 15.79
N ASP A 67 0.59 0.06 16.07
CA ASP A 67 0.65 1.53 16.05
C ASP A 67 1.05 2.12 14.68
N HIS A 68 0.68 1.47 13.57
CA HIS A 68 0.85 2.01 12.23
C HIS A 68 -0.45 2.64 11.71
N LEU A 69 -0.30 3.63 10.83
CA LEU A 69 -1.40 4.19 10.03
C LEU A 69 -1.34 3.64 8.62
N VAL A 70 -2.50 3.43 8.00
CA VAL A 70 -2.62 3.00 6.61
C VAL A 70 -3.35 4.07 5.81
N ASN A 71 -2.74 4.50 4.72
CA ASN A 71 -3.32 5.42 3.76
C ASN A 71 -3.41 4.74 2.39
N PHE A 72 -4.54 4.95 1.71
CA PHE A 72 -4.72 4.46 0.35
C PHE A 72 -4.51 5.59 -0.64
N THR A 73 -3.66 5.37 -1.63
CA THR A 73 -3.47 6.36 -2.69
C THR A 73 -4.72 6.43 -3.58
N PRO A 74 -4.98 7.59 -4.20
CA PRO A 74 -6.05 7.74 -5.16
C PRO A 74 -5.97 6.71 -6.29
N PRO A 75 -7.11 6.19 -6.78
CA PRO A 75 -7.12 5.28 -7.92
C PRO A 75 -6.66 6.01 -9.19
N TYR A 76 -5.97 5.28 -10.08
CA TYR A 76 -5.53 5.78 -11.40
C TYR A 76 -4.45 6.89 -11.40
N HIS A 77 -3.75 7.08 -10.27
CA HIS A 77 -2.67 8.06 -10.13
C HIS A 77 -1.34 7.38 -9.74
N PRO A 78 -0.72 6.57 -10.62
CA PRO A 78 0.56 5.90 -10.33
C PRO A 78 1.71 6.89 -10.08
N GLU A 79 1.62 8.12 -10.59
CA GLU A 79 2.53 9.22 -10.27
C GLU A 79 2.50 9.62 -8.79
N LEU A 80 1.45 9.24 -8.06
CA LEU A 80 1.29 9.42 -6.62
C LEU A 80 1.66 8.15 -5.84
N GLN A 81 2.48 7.27 -6.43
CA GLN A 81 2.95 6.05 -5.79
C GLN A 81 4.46 5.94 -5.94
N PRO A 82 5.28 6.23 -4.91
CA PRO A 82 6.74 6.28 -5.05
C PRO A 82 7.30 4.94 -5.48
N ALA A 83 6.67 3.84 -5.02
CA ALA A 83 7.02 2.48 -5.44
C ALA A 83 6.83 2.27 -6.95
N GLU A 84 5.74 2.78 -7.55
CA GLU A 84 5.53 2.71 -9.00
C GLU A 84 6.51 3.61 -9.77
N MET A 85 6.88 4.76 -9.21
CA MET A 85 7.88 5.64 -9.83
C MET A 85 9.27 5.00 -9.86
N VAL A 86 9.69 4.40 -8.74
CA VAL A 86 10.93 3.61 -8.66
C VAL A 86 10.88 2.41 -9.59
N TRP A 87 9.76 1.68 -9.59
CA TRP A 87 9.55 0.56 -10.51
C TRP A 87 9.61 0.99 -11.98
N GLY A 88 9.10 2.18 -12.31
CA GLY A 88 9.21 2.81 -13.62
C GLY A 88 10.65 2.98 -14.09
N LEU A 89 11.55 3.40 -13.20
CA LEU A 89 13.00 3.50 -13.52
C LEU A 89 13.61 2.14 -13.83
N MET A 90 13.25 1.12 -13.07
CA MET A 90 13.77 -0.23 -13.23
C MET A 90 13.28 -0.87 -14.53
N LYS A 91 11.98 -0.73 -14.86
CA LYS A 91 11.36 -1.35 -16.03
C LYS A 91 12.07 -1.04 -17.35
N ILE A 92 12.53 0.21 -17.52
CA ILE A 92 13.23 0.63 -18.75
C ILE A 92 14.48 -0.22 -18.98
N HIS A 93 15.20 -0.55 -17.91
CA HIS A 93 16.46 -1.29 -17.97
C HIS A 93 16.23 -2.81 -18.02
N ILE A 94 15.23 -3.32 -17.29
CA ILE A 94 14.84 -4.75 -17.31
C ILE A 94 14.46 -5.19 -18.73
N ALA A 95 13.76 -4.33 -19.48
CA ALA A 95 13.33 -4.63 -20.85
C ALA A 95 14.47 -4.62 -21.90
N ALA A 96 15.64 -4.08 -21.55
CA ALA A 96 16.73 -3.85 -22.49
C ALA A 96 17.78 -4.98 -22.55
N THR A 97 17.58 -6.07 -21.81
CA THR A 97 18.56 -7.15 -21.66
C THR A 97 17.88 -8.52 -21.73
N ASP A 98 18.63 -9.57 -22.11
CA ASP A 98 18.16 -10.95 -22.20
C ASP A 98 18.55 -11.82 -20.98
N LYS A 99 19.11 -11.23 -19.91
CA LYS A 99 19.40 -11.96 -18.65
C LYS A 99 18.16 -12.61 -17.99
N GLU A 100 18.37 -13.51 -17.03
CA GLU A 100 17.30 -14.01 -16.18
C GLU A 100 16.62 -12.89 -15.37
N LEU A 101 15.31 -13.01 -15.16
CA LEU A 101 14.49 -11.94 -14.57
C LEU A 101 14.96 -11.57 -13.15
N ASP A 102 15.21 -12.57 -12.31
CA ASP A 102 15.62 -12.35 -10.91
C ASP A 102 16.93 -11.57 -10.84
N THR A 103 17.92 -11.95 -11.65
CA THR A 103 19.21 -11.25 -11.73
C THR A 103 19.05 -9.81 -12.22
N LYS A 104 18.18 -9.56 -13.21
CA LYS A 104 17.90 -8.20 -13.68
C LYS A 104 17.26 -7.35 -12.58
N VAL A 105 16.29 -7.91 -11.87
CA VAL A 105 15.60 -7.20 -10.78
C VAL A 105 16.60 -6.86 -9.67
N GLU A 106 17.44 -7.79 -9.25
CA GLU A 106 18.47 -7.55 -8.24
C GLU A 106 19.49 -6.49 -8.69
N GLU A 107 20.02 -6.59 -9.91
CA GLU A 107 20.97 -5.64 -10.47
C GLU A 107 20.38 -4.22 -10.56
N GLU A 108 19.17 -4.07 -11.09
CA GLU A 108 18.53 -2.76 -11.20
C GLU A 108 18.08 -2.22 -9.84
N PHE A 109 17.62 -3.08 -8.93
CA PHE A 109 17.25 -2.68 -7.58
C PHE A 109 18.47 -2.18 -6.80
N SER A 110 19.65 -2.78 -7.00
CA SER A 110 20.90 -2.32 -6.38
C SER A 110 21.32 -0.90 -6.79
N LYS A 111 20.80 -0.40 -7.91
CA LYS A 111 21.04 0.97 -8.40
C LYS A 111 20.04 1.98 -7.82
N VAL A 112 18.96 1.52 -7.18
CA VAL A 112 17.99 2.41 -6.53
C VAL A 112 18.60 2.94 -5.24
N THR A 113 18.85 4.24 -5.22
CA THR A 113 19.45 4.94 -4.08
C THR A 113 18.42 5.73 -3.27
N GLU A 114 18.81 6.21 -2.09
CA GLU A 114 17.98 7.08 -1.24
C GLU A 114 17.54 8.36 -1.98
N GLU A 115 18.39 8.92 -2.84
CA GLU A 115 18.06 10.12 -3.61
C GLU A 115 16.86 9.90 -4.54
N HIS A 116 16.69 8.69 -5.09
CA HIS A 116 15.54 8.34 -5.90
C HIS A 116 14.26 8.35 -5.06
N TRP A 117 14.29 7.71 -3.89
CA TRP A 117 13.17 7.68 -2.95
C TRP A 117 12.78 9.08 -2.47
N ILE A 118 13.75 9.88 -2.04
CA ILE A 118 13.53 11.27 -1.59
C ILE A 118 12.94 12.12 -2.72
N LYS A 119 13.46 11.99 -3.94
CA LYS A 119 12.95 12.73 -5.10
C LYS A 119 11.47 12.45 -5.34
N TYR A 120 11.06 11.18 -5.33
CA TYR A 120 9.66 10.80 -5.57
C TYR A 120 8.75 11.13 -4.40
N TYR A 121 9.23 10.98 -3.18
CA TYR A 121 8.51 11.42 -1.99
C TYR A 121 8.22 12.94 -2.05
N ARG A 122 9.22 13.76 -2.37
CA ARG A 122 9.03 15.22 -2.52
C ARG A 122 8.13 15.60 -3.69
N HIS A 123 8.11 14.80 -4.76
CA HIS A 123 7.19 15.00 -5.86
C HIS A 123 5.74 14.81 -5.39
N MET A 124 5.47 13.74 -4.65
CA MET A 124 4.14 13.47 -4.08
C MET A 124 3.66 14.54 -3.12
N GLN A 125 4.53 15.03 -2.23
CA GLN A 125 4.14 16.03 -1.23
C GLN A 125 3.54 17.30 -1.85
N LYS A 126 3.93 17.65 -3.08
CA LYS A 126 3.37 18.80 -3.81
C LYS A 126 1.89 18.61 -4.13
N PHE A 127 1.46 17.38 -4.40
CA PHE A 127 0.05 17.06 -4.68
C PHE A 127 -0.79 16.93 -3.42
N GLU A 128 -0.18 16.63 -2.27
CA GLU A 128 -0.89 16.56 -0.98
C GLU A 128 -1.13 17.96 -0.37
N SER A 129 -0.40 18.99 -0.81
CA SER A 129 -0.49 20.36 -0.31
C SER A 129 -1.38 21.31 -1.14
N GLU A 130 -1.89 20.86 -2.28
CA GLU A 130 -2.87 21.57 -3.11
C GLU A 130 -4.31 21.19 -2.73
#